data_AF-A0A852IFV8-F1
#
_entry.id   AF-A0A852IFV8-F1
#
_cell.length_a   1.000
_cell.length_b   1.000
_cell.length_c   1.000
_cell.angle_alpha   90.00
_cell.angle_beta   90.00
_cell.angle_gamma   90.00
#
_symmetry.space_group_name_H-M   'P 1'
#
loop_
_entity.id
_entity.type
_entity.pdbx_description
1 polymer ?
#
loop_
_entity_poly.entity_id
_entity_poly.type
_entity_poly.pdbx_seq_one_letter_code
_entity_poly.pdbx_strand_id
1 'polypeptide(L)'
;MAFNYHRELQAWVVPLLLTGFFAYLMSHSFLSVFEVTADATLLCFAIDMETNNGSAEKPYSVDQELLTFVNQSHILAERQKHRSMRPFQDHEDGMELQPMV
;
A
#
# COMPACT_ATOMS: atom_id res chain seq x y z
N MET A 1 -31.19 -35.07 29.78
CA MET A 1 -30.82 -34.75 28.38
C MET A 1 -29.71 -33.71 28.24
N ALA A 2 -29.43 -32.84 29.23
CA ALA A 2 -28.41 -31.79 29.13
C ALA A 2 -26.95 -32.29 28.99
N PHE A 3 -26.61 -33.47 29.52
CA PHE A 3 -25.23 -33.99 29.48
C PHE A 3 -24.79 -34.45 28.07
N ASN A 4 -25.72 -34.89 27.21
CA ASN A 4 -25.40 -35.26 25.84
C ASN A 4 -25.07 -34.04 24.98
N TYR A 5 -25.77 -32.92 25.18
CA TYR A 5 -25.50 -31.68 24.42
C TYR A 5 -24.05 -31.21 24.57
N HIS A 6 -23.48 -31.34 25.77
CA HIS A 6 -22.09 -30.95 26.04
C HIS A 6 -21.07 -31.86 25.33
N ARG A 7 -21.36 -33.16 25.18
CA ARG A 7 -20.52 -34.11 24.42
C ARG A 7 -20.59 -33.88 22.92
N GLU A 8 -21.79 -33.65 22.39
CA GLU A 8 -22.00 -33.36 20.97
C GLU A 8 -21.32 -32.04 20.58
N LEU A 9 -21.47 -30.99 21.39
CA LEU A 9 -20.82 -29.69 21.14
C LEU A 9 -19.28 -29.83 21.17
N GLN A 10 -18.73 -30.54 22.15
CA GLN A 10 -17.28 -30.77 22.24
C GLN A 10 -16.74 -31.57 21.04
N ALA A 11 -17.50 -32.54 20.51
CA ALA A 11 -17.10 -33.34 19.36
C ALA A 11 -16.95 -32.52 18.07
N TRP A 12 -17.70 -31.42 17.91
CA TRP A 12 -17.61 -30.52 16.76
C TRP A 12 -16.69 -29.32 16.99
N VAL A 13 -16.73 -28.74 18.19
CA VAL A 13 -15.94 -27.55 18.52
C VAL A 13 -14.44 -27.85 18.53
N VAL A 14 -14.02 -29.03 19.00
CA VAL A 14 -12.60 -29.39 19.04
C VAL A 14 -11.98 -29.47 17.63
N PRO A 15 -12.56 -30.19 16.65
CA PRO A 15 -12.07 -30.16 15.27
C PRO A 15 -12.11 -28.78 14.62
N LEU A 16 -13.15 -27.98 14.89
CA LEU A 16 -13.26 -26.62 14.35
C LEU A 16 -12.15 -25.70 14.89
N LEU A 17 -11.89 -25.74 16.20
CA LEU A 17 -10.79 -24.99 16.81
C LEU A 17 -9.44 -25.47 16.31
N LEU A 18 -9.25 -26.78 16.16
CA LEU A 18 -8.02 -27.35 15.62
C LEU A 18 -7.77 -26.87 14.18
N THR A 19 -8.80 -26.91 13.34
CA THR A 19 -8.72 -26.44 11.95
C THR A 19 -8.43 -24.94 11.89
N GLY A 20 -9.10 -24.13 12.72
CA GLY A 20 -8.86 -22.70 12.83
C GLY A 20 -7.44 -22.37 13.30
N PHE A 21 -6.93 -23.12 14.27
CA PHE A 21 -5.56 -22.97 14.76
C PHE A 21 -4.53 -23.30 13.69
N PHE A 22 -4.68 -24.41 12.96
CA PHE A 22 -3.80 -24.74 11.85
C PHE A 22 -3.87 -23.71 10.72
N ALA A 23 -5.07 -23.23 10.38
CA ALA A 23 -5.24 -22.18 9.38
C ALA A 23 -4.56 -20.88 9.81
N TYR A 24 -4.66 -20.50 11.09
CA TYR A 24 -3.97 -19.34 11.66
C TYR A 24 -2.45 -19.48 11.55
N LEU A 25 -1.89 -20.63 11.96
CA LEU A 25 -0.44 -20.86 11.87
C LEU A 25 0.06 -20.79 10.42
N MET A 26 -0.67 -21.39 9.47
CA MET A 26 -0.33 -21.32 8.05
C MET A 26 -0.39 -19.89 7.54
N SER A 27 -1.51 -19.20 7.74
CA SER A 27 -1.68 -17.81 7.31
C SER A 27 -0.59 -16.90 7.88
N HIS A 28 -0.31 -17.01 9.18
CA HIS A 28 0.75 -16.23 9.84
C HIS A 28 2.14 -16.52 9.26
N SER A 29 2.44 -17.79 9.00
CA SER A 29 3.73 -18.19 8.40
C SER A 29 3.89 -17.61 6.99
N PHE A 30 2.84 -17.68 6.17
CA PHE A 30 2.86 -17.10 4.83
C PHE A 30 2.98 -15.58 4.86
N LEU A 31 2.21 -14.90 5.71
CA LEU A 31 2.28 -13.45 5.85
C LEU A 31 3.66 -12.98 6.30
N SER A 32 4.29 -13.67 7.26
CA SER A 32 5.63 -13.34 7.74
C SER A 32 6.70 -13.47 6.65
N VAL A 33 6.67 -14.56 5.87
CA VAL A 33 7.62 -14.73 4.75
C VAL A 33 7.33 -13.74 3.63
N PHE A 34 6.06 -13.46 3.37
CA PHE A 34 5.64 -12.48 2.37
C PHE A 34 6.13 -11.08 2.72
N GLU A 35 6.01 -10.66 3.98
CA GLU A 35 6.50 -9.36 4.46
C GLU A 35 8.00 -9.18 4.19
N VAL A 36 8.82 -10.13 4.62
CA VAL A 36 10.28 -10.08 4.38
C VAL A 36 10.61 -10.08 2.88
N THR A 37 9.89 -10.87 2.09
CA THR A 37 10.12 -10.96 0.63
C THR A 37 9.68 -9.68 -0.09
N ALA A 38 8.55 -9.09 0.31
CA ALA A 38 8.05 -7.83 -0.22
C ALA A 38 9.01 -6.69 0.12
N ASP A 39 9.48 -6.61 1.36
CA ASP A 39 10.47 -5.61 1.80
C ASP A 39 11.76 -5.72 1.00
N ALA A 40 12.28 -6.93 0.81
CA ALA A 40 13.48 -7.15 -0.01
C ALA A 40 13.26 -6.74 -1.47
N THR A 41 12.08 -7.04 -2.04
CA THR A 41 11.73 -6.66 -3.41
C THR A 41 11.64 -5.14 -3.55
N LEU A 42 11.00 -4.46 -2.59
CA LEU A 42 10.89 -3.00 -2.56
C LEU A 42 12.24 -2.32 -2.33
N LEU A 43 13.11 -2.89 -1.49
CA LEU A 43 14.46 -2.39 -1.28
C LEU A 43 15.29 -2.50 -2.56
N CYS A 44 15.27 -3.66 -3.21
CA CYS A 44 15.92 -3.86 -4.51
C CYS A 44 15.37 -2.89 -5.56
N PHE A 45 14.05 -2.67 -5.57
CA PHE A 45 13.41 -1.71 -6.45
C PHE A 45 13.89 -0.27 -6.20
N ALA A 46 13.97 0.15 -4.94
CA ALA A 46 14.46 1.47 -4.56
C ALA A 46 15.94 1.67 -4.99
N ILE A 47 16.78 0.66 -4.75
CA ILE A 47 18.19 0.68 -5.18
C ILE A 47 18.29 0.70 -6.72
N ASP A 48 17.46 -0.07 -7.43
CA ASP A 48 17.42 -0.05 -8.89
C ASP A 48 17.05 1.34 -9.42
N MET A 49 16.09 2.02 -8.79
CA MET A 49 15.69 3.38 -9.18
C MET A 49 16.76 4.44 -8.90
N GLU A 50 17.56 4.28 -7.83
CA GLU A 50 18.66 5.20 -7.53
C GLU A 50 19.86 4.97 -8.46
N THR A 51 20.16 3.71 -8.75
CA THR A 51 21.35 3.34 -9.51
C THR A 51 21.14 3.40 -11.02
N ASN A 52 19.95 3.09 -11.51
CA ASN A 52 19.62 3.05 -12.93
C ASN A 52 18.74 4.25 -13.29
N ASN A 53 18.99 4.87 -14.44
CA ASN A 53 18.30 6.08 -14.88
C ASN A 53 17.37 5.81 -16.08
N GLY A 54 17.23 4.56 -16.50
CA GLY A 54 16.40 4.16 -17.64
C GLY A 54 17.01 4.50 -19.01
N SER A 55 18.27 4.90 -19.06
CA SER A 55 18.99 5.15 -20.31
C SER A 55 19.24 3.85 -21.07
N ALA A 56 19.48 3.92 -22.39
CA ALA A 56 19.83 2.76 -23.22
C ALA A 56 21.11 2.05 -22.74
N GLU A 57 21.99 2.76 -22.04
CA GLU A 57 23.21 2.21 -21.44
C GLU A 57 22.96 1.61 -20.05
N LYS A 58 21.89 2.01 -19.36
CA LYS A 58 21.54 1.56 -18.01
C LYS A 58 20.03 1.49 -17.78
N PRO A 59 19.34 0.53 -18.43
CA PRO A 59 17.89 0.38 -18.32
C PRO A 59 17.49 -0.04 -16.90
N TYR A 60 16.27 0.28 -16.50
CA TYR A 60 15.70 -0.26 -15.26
C TYR A 60 15.58 -1.77 -15.35
N SER A 61 16.03 -2.46 -14.30
CA SER A 61 15.95 -3.92 -14.22
C SER A 61 14.63 -4.40 -13.63
N VAL A 62 13.87 -3.48 -13.03
CA VAL A 62 12.56 -3.73 -12.43
C VAL A 62 11.44 -3.78 -13.47
N ASP A 63 10.31 -4.37 -13.07
CA ASP A 63 9.15 -4.54 -13.93
C ASP A 63 8.54 -3.19 -14.38
N GLN A 64 8.19 -3.10 -15.67
CA GLN A 64 7.71 -1.87 -16.29
C GLN A 64 6.30 -1.50 -15.83
N GLU A 65 5.44 -2.48 -15.52
CA GLU A 65 4.09 -2.23 -15.02
C GLU A 65 4.17 -1.63 -13.61
N LEU A 66 5.03 -2.18 -12.74
CA LEU A 66 5.27 -1.63 -11.41
C LEU A 66 5.83 -0.19 -11.47
N LEU A 67 6.80 0.08 -12.33
CA LEU A 67 7.35 1.43 -12.53
C LEU A 67 6.28 2.43 -12.96
N THR A 68 5.44 2.05 -13.93
CA THR A 68 4.38 2.96 -14.43
C THR A 68 3.36 3.26 -13.34
N PHE A 69 2.97 2.26 -12.54
CA PHE A 69 2.07 2.45 -11.40
C PHE A 69 2.66 3.41 -10.35
N VAL A 70 3.93 3.20 -9.96
CA VAL A 70 4.61 4.07 -8.99
C VAL A 70 4.68 5.51 -9.50
N ASN A 71 5.03 5.72 -10.76
CA ASN A 71 5.08 7.06 -11.35
C ASN A 71 3.69 7.74 -11.38
N GLN A 72 2.64 6.98 -11.72
CA GLN A 72 1.26 7.48 -11.66
C GLN A 72 0.88 7.91 -10.24
N SER A 73 1.21 7.11 -9.21
CA SER A 73 0.95 7.47 -7.82
C SER A 73 1.67 8.74 -7.38
N HIS A 74 2.93 8.95 -7.81
CA HIS A 74 3.70 10.14 -7.50
C HIS A 74 3.08 11.40 -8.11
N ILE A 75 2.65 11.34 -9.38
CA ILE A 75 1.96 12.45 -10.06
C ILE A 75 0.65 12.81 -9.34
N LEU A 76 -0.11 11.80 -8.88
CA LEU A 76 -1.35 12.02 -8.14
C LEU A 76 -1.10 12.68 -6.78
N ALA A 77 -0.07 12.22 -6.05
CA ALA A 77 0.32 12.80 -4.76
C ALA A 77 0.74 14.28 -4.90
N GLU A 78 1.55 14.60 -5.91
CA GLU A 78 1.98 15.98 -6.18
C GLU A 78 0.79 16.89 -6.57
N ARG A 79 -0.15 16.40 -7.37
CA ARG A 79 -1.39 17.14 -7.69
C ARG A 79 -2.22 17.42 -6.44
N GLN A 80 -2.30 16.47 -5.51
CA GLN A 80 -3.05 16.64 -4.27
C GLN A 80 -2.39 17.67 -3.36
N LYS A 81 -1.05 17.64 -3.24
CA LYS A 81 -0.26 18.65 -2.52
C LYS A 81 -0.44 20.05 -3.12
N HIS A 82 -0.36 20.18 -4.44
CA HIS A 82 -0.59 21.46 -5.14
C HIS A 82 -2.05 21.95 -5.00
N ARG A 83 -3.04 21.04 -4.99
CA ARG A 83 -4.44 21.39 -4.71
C ARG A 83 -4.66 21.81 -3.25
N SER A 84 -3.93 21.23 -2.29
CA SER A 84 -4.01 21.58 -0.88
C SER A 84 -3.30 22.90 -0.52
N MET A 85 -2.35 23.36 -1.34
CA MET A 85 -1.67 24.65 -1.19
C MET A 85 -2.45 25.80 -1.86
N ARG A 86 -3.18 25.52 -2.95
CA ARG A 86 -4.03 26.50 -3.66
C ARG A 86 -5.31 27.02 -2.96
N PRO A 87 -5.84 26.51 -1.82
CA PRO A 87 -7.04 27.10 -1.21
C PRO A 87 -6.77 28.45 -0.51
N PHE A 88 -5.51 28.82 -0.26
CA PHE A 88 -5.17 30.02 0.51
C PHE A 88 -4.80 31.23 -0.37
N GLN A 89 -4.46 31.02 -1.65
CA GLN A 89 -3.85 32.06 -2.48
C GLN A 89 -4.82 32.71 -3.49
N ASP A 90 -6.13 32.49 -3.34
CA ASP A 90 -7.17 33.02 -4.23
C ASP A 90 -7.95 34.21 -3.61
N HIS A 91 -7.54 34.71 -2.43
CA HIS A 91 -8.26 35.76 -1.69
C HIS A 91 -7.45 37.03 -1.37
N GLU A 92 -6.35 37.30 -2.07
CA GLU A 92 -5.58 38.55 -1.88
C GLU A 92 -5.37 39.39 -3.15
N ASP A 93 -5.91 38.96 -4.31
CA ASP A 93 -5.65 39.65 -5.60
C ASP A 93 -6.85 40.49 -6.09
N GLY A 94 -7.64 41.03 -5.16
CA GLY A 94 -8.92 41.71 -5.45
C GLY A 94 -8.97 43.22 -5.17
N MET A 95 -7.91 43.84 -4.66
CA MET A 95 -7.94 45.25 -4.21
C MET A 95 -7.15 46.23 -5.10
N GLU A 96 -7.02 45.95 -6.39
CA GLU A 96 -6.54 46.95 -7.36
C GLU A 96 -7.73 47.86 -7.74
N LEU A 97 -7.90 48.93 -6.96
CA LEU A 97 -8.84 50.03 -7.28
C LEU A 97 -8.38 50.70 -8.58
N GLN A 98 -9.16 50.54 -9.65
CA GLN A 98 -8.94 51.31 -10.87
C GLN A 98 -9.19 52.80 -10.58
N PRO A 99 -8.27 53.70 -10.96
CA PRO A 99 -8.49 55.12 -10.78
C PRO A 99 -9.61 55.58 -11.71
N MET A 100 -10.57 56.30 -11.15
CA MET A 100 -11.57 57.00 -11.93
C MET A 100 -10.96 58.32 -12.42
N VAL A 101 -10.97 58.48 -13.75
CA VAL A 101 -10.65 59.66 -14.57
C VAL A 101 -9.18 59.80 -14.98
#